data_AF-A0A1V5B5R3-F1
#
_entry.id   AF-A0A1V5B5R3-F1
#
_cell.length_a   1.000
_cell.length_b   1.000
_cell.length_c   1.000
_cell.angle_alpha   90.00
_cell.angle_beta   90.00
_cell.angle_gamma   90.00
#
_symmetry.space_group_name_H-M   'P 1'
#
loop_
_entity.id
_entity.type
_entity.pdbx_description
1 polymer ?
#
loop_
_entity_poly.entity_id
_entity_poly.type
_entity_poly.pdbx_seq_one_letter_code
_entity_poly.pdbx_strand_id
1 'polypeptide(L)'
;MPAVAGIEKRVSELEAAETAGAIPTTDCTGARTWIKGQGCGIRFMHDILELSKYSGEYPSIDEIPEALAAQVYLWSRAEVDGGKFGDLARSNRELARHILGLPHGGHF
;
A
#
# COMPACT_ATOMS: atom_id res chain seq x y z
N MET A 1 -24.71 -27.02 17.50
CA MET A 1 -24.86 -26.06 16.39
C MET A 1 -23.57 -26.03 15.57
N PRO A 2 -23.47 -26.70 14.41
CA PRO A 2 -22.23 -26.82 13.64
C PRO A 2 -22.16 -25.96 12.35
N ALA A 3 -23.23 -25.25 11.98
CA ALA A 3 -23.30 -24.55 10.69
C ALA A 3 -22.45 -23.26 10.61
N VAL A 4 -22.20 -22.61 11.75
CA VAL A 4 -21.52 -21.29 11.79
C VAL A 4 -20.02 -21.41 11.49
N ALA A 5 -19.36 -22.43 12.01
CA ALA A 5 -17.93 -22.68 11.78
C ALA A 5 -17.58 -22.95 10.30
N GLY A 6 -18.53 -23.52 9.53
CA GLY A 6 -18.35 -23.75 8.10
C GLY A 6 -18.49 -22.49 7.24
N ILE A 7 -19.29 -21.52 7.71
CA ILE A 7 -19.47 -20.22 7.04
C ILE A 7 -18.26 -19.33 7.29
N GLU A 8 -17.80 -19.23 8.54
CA GLU A 8 -16.61 -18.45 8.90
C GLU A 8 -15.37 -18.92 8.12
N LYS A 9 -15.19 -20.24 8.00
CA LYS A 9 -14.10 -20.82 7.21
C LYS A 9 -14.20 -20.46 5.73
N ARG A 10 -15.39 -20.57 5.12
CA ARG A 10 -15.60 -20.23 3.70
C ARG A 10 -15.46 -18.72 3.44
N VAL A 11 -15.89 -17.88 4.36
CA VAL A 11 -15.67 -16.43 4.30
C VAL A 11 -14.18 -16.13 4.34
N SER A 12 -13.44 -16.74 5.27
CA SER A 12 -12.00 -16.57 5.38
C SER A 12 -11.24 -17.08 4.14
N GLU A 13 -11.68 -18.18 3.53
CA GLU A 13 -11.13 -18.70 2.27
C GLU A 13 -11.42 -17.77 1.07
N LEU A 14 -12.63 -17.19 1.01
CA LEU A 14 -12.99 -16.22 -0.03
C LEU A 14 -12.24 -14.89 0.14
N GLU A 15 -12.10 -14.41 1.37
CA GLU A 15 -11.29 -13.24 1.71
C GLU A 15 -9.82 -13.49 1.35
N ALA A 16 -9.28 -14.67 1.65
CA ALA A 16 -7.91 -15.04 1.27
C ALA A 16 -7.72 -15.11 -0.25
N ALA A 17 -8.72 -15.60 -0.99
CA ALA A 17 -8.70 -15.67 -2.45
C ALA A 17 -8.84 -14.27 -3.10
N GLU A 18 -9.71 -13.41 -2.57
CA GLU A 18 -9.89 -12.04 -3.07
C GLU A 18 -8.69 -11.14 -2.74
N THR A 19 -8.00 -11.42 -1.64
CA THR A 19 -6.81 -10.67 -1.19
C THR A 19 -5.49 -11.28 -1.68
N ALA A 20 -5.53 -12.38 -2.43
CA ALA A 20 -4.34 -13.00 -3.02
C ALA A 20 -3.67 -12.02 -4.00
N GLY A 21 -2.55 -11.43 -3.56
CA GLY A 21 -1.80 -10.42 -4.33
C GLY A 21 -2.19 -8.96 -4.05
N ALA A 22 -3.07 -8.72 -3.07
CA ALA A 22 -3.35 -7.38 -2.57
C ALA A 22 -2.53 -7.09 -1.31
N ILE A 23 -2.01 -5.86 -1.18
CA ILE A 23 -1.19 -5.47 -0.04
C ILE A 23 -2.10 -4.86 1.03
N PRO A 24 -2.12 -5.41 2.25
CA PRO A 24 -2.93 -4.85 3.32
C PRO A 24 -2.47 -3.45 3.72
N THR A 25 -3.43 -2.58 4.04
CA THR A 25 -3.18 -1.22 4.57
C THR A 25 -4.40 -0.73 5.38
N THR A 26 -4.40 0.53 5.77
CA THR A 26 -5.54 1.20 6.43
C THR A 26 -5.90 2.50 5.71
N ASP A 27 -7.19 2.83 5.65
CA ASP A 27 -7.67 4.09 5.08
C ASP A 27 -7.57 5.26 6.08
N CYS A 28 -7.93 6.48 5.68
CA CYS A 28 -7.86 7.68 6.54
C CYS A 28 -8.71 7.59 7.83
N THR A 29 -9.67 6.68 7.90
CA THR A 29 -10.51 6.43 9.08
C THR A 29 -9.94 5.35 10.00
N GLY A 30 -8.85 4.70 9.58
CA GLY A 30 -8.27 3.55 10.26
C GLY A 30 -8.93 2.22 9.90
N ALA A 31 -9.87 2.21 8.95
CA ALA A 31 -10.51 0.98 8.50
C ALA A 31 -9.55 0.15 7.64
N ARG A 32 -9.64 -1.18 7.78
CA ARG A 32 -8.84 -2.13 7.01
C ARG A 32 -9.17 -2.03 5.53
N THR A 33 -8.14 -1.86 4.70
CA THR A 33 -8.29 -1.85 3.24
C THR A 33 -7.10 -2.54 2.57
N TRP A 34 -7.18 -2.73 1.25
CA TRP A 34 -6.19 -3.47 0.48
C TRP A 34 -5.82 -2.70 -0.78
N ILE A 35 -4.51 -2.55 -1.01
CA ILE A 35 -3.95 -2.04 -2.26
C ILE A 35 -4.04 -3.19 -3.28
N LYS A 36 -5.02 -3.13 -4.18
CA LYS A 36 -5.29 -4.18 -5.17
C LYS A 36 -4.40 -4.02 -6.43
N GLY A 37 -3.84 -5.13 -6.93
CA GLY A 37 -3.44 -5.29 -8.34
C GLY A 37 -2.00 -5.78 -8.60
N GLN A 38 -1.83 -6.66 -9.59
CA GLN A 38 -0.55 -6.89 -10.25
C GLN A 38 -0.13 -5.59 -10.97
N GLY A 39 1.00 -5.00 -10.60
CA GLY A 39 1.54 -3.78 -11.22
C GLY A 39 1.07 -2.45 -10.62
N CYS A 40 0.17 -2.43 -9.64
CA CYS A 40 -0.23 -1.18 -8.94
C CYS A 40 0.97 -0.48 -8.29
N GLY A 41 1.95 -1.26 -7.80
CA GLY A 41 3.18 -0.73 -7.25
C GLY A 41 4.12 -0.13 -8.29
N ILE A 42 4.16 -0.67 -9.51
CA ILE A 42 5.02 -0.14 -10.59
C ILE A 42 4.50 1.23 -11.03
N ARG A 43 3.18 1.36 -11.19
CA ARG A 43 2.55 2.60 -11.62
C ARG A 43 2.70 3.72 -10.59
N PHE A 44 2.51 3.40 -9.31
CA PHE A 44 2.73 4.37 -8.23
C PHE A 44 4.14 4.98 -8.27
N MET A 45 5.18 4.14 -8.32
CA MET A 45 6.56 4.62 -8.36
C MET A 45 6.84 5.42 -9.63
N HIS A 46 6.35 4.95 -10.78
CA HIS A 46 6.49 5.66 -12.05
C HIS A 46 5.87 7.06 -12.00
N ASP A 47 4.63 7.18 -11.51
CA ASP A 47 3.90 8.45 -11.50
C ASP A 47 4.55 9.47 -10.54
N ILE A 48 5.12 9.02 -9.41
CA ILE A 48 5.93 9.87 -8.54
C ILE A 48 7.23 10.31 -9.21
N LEU A 49 7.93 9.40 -9.89
CA LEU A 49 9.18 9.73 -10.56
C LEU A 49 8.97 10.70 -11.72
N GLU A 50 7.88 10.58 -12.47
CA GLU A 50 7.50 11.54 -13.52
C GLU A 50 7.34 12.96 -12.96
N LEU A 51 6.74 13.10 -11.78
CA LEU A 51 6.63 14.41 -11.11
C LEU A 51 8.00 14.95 -10.70
N SER A 52 8.89 14.09 -10.18
CA SER A 52 10.26 14.50 -9.80
C SER A 52 11.16 14.87 -10.98
N LYS A 53 10.87 14.41 -12.21
CA LYS A 53 11.71 14.71 -13.40
C LYS A 53 11.79 16.21 -13.70
N TYR A 54 10.80 16.98 -13.29
CA TYR A 54 10.75 18.42 -13.53
C TYR A 54 11.54 19.24 -12.51
N SER A 55 11.71 18.76 -11.28
CA SER A 55 12.38 19.45 -10.19
C SER A 55 13.75 18.88 -9.82
N GLY A 56 14.03 17.61 -10.15
CA GLY A 56 15.22 16.88 -9.70
C GLY A 56 15.13 16.40 -8.24
N GLU A 57 14.03 16.70 -7.55
CA GLU A 57 13.75 16.33 -6.16
C GLU A 57 12.41 15.58 -6.08
N TYR A 58 12.22 14.75 -5.05
CA TYR A 58 10.92 14.12 -4.83
C TYR A 58 9.85 15.17 -4.52
N PRO A 59 8.65 15.08 -5.11
CA PRO A 59 7.58 16.04 -4.83
C PRO A 59 7.14 15.93 -3.38
N SER A 60 6.87 17.08 -2.76
CA SER A 60 6.15 17.15 -1.49
C SER A 60 4.69 16.74 -1.68
N ILE A 61 4.02 16.37 -0.58
CA ILE A 61 2.62 15.90 -0.66
C ILE A 61 1.66 16.96 -1.26
N ASP A 62 1.97 18.24 -1.09
CA ASP A 62 1.16 19.36 -1.61
C ASP A 62 1.33 19.57 -3.13
N GLU A 63 2.40 19.04 -3.71
CA GLU A 63 2.69 19.10 -5.16
C GLU A 63 2.10 17.91 -5.92
N ILE A 64 1.59 16.90 -5.20
CA ILE A 64 1.07 15.66 -5.78
C ILE A 64 -0.44 15.80 -6.04
N PRO A 65 -0.93 15.42 -7.24
CA PRO A 65 -2.37 15.39 -7.52
C PRO A 65 -3.14 14.55 -6.50
N GLU A 66 -4.34 15.00 -6.11
CA GLU A 66 -5.14 14.42 -5.02
C GLU A 66 -5.29 12.89 -5.11
N ALA A 67 -5.55 12.35 -6.29
CA ALA A 67 -5.68 10.92 -6.52
C ALA A 67 -4.39 10.14 -6.23
N LEU A 68 -3.23 10.72 -6.52
CA LEU A 68 -1.92 10.12 -6.25
C LEU A 68 -1.51 10.35 -4.79
N ALA A 69 -1.86 11.50 -4.20
CA ALA A 69 -1.67 11.77 -2.77
C ALA A 69 -2.43 10.75 -1.90
N ALA A 70 -3.67 10.40 -2.28
CA ALA A 70 -4.43 9.33 -1.64
C ALA A 70 -3.67 7.98 -1.68
N GLN A 71 -2.99 7.68 -2.78
CA GLN A 71 -2.14 6.48 -2.87
C GLN A 71 -0.89 6.59 -1.99
N VAL A 72 -0.26 7.76 -1.89
CA VAL A 72 0.86 7.99 -0.96
C VAL A 72 0.43 7.67 0.48
N TYR A 73 -0.74 8.15 0.91
CA TYR A 73 -1.27 7.81 2.24
C TYR A 73 -1.56 6.32 2.41
N LEU A 74 -2.03 5.61 1.38
CA LEU A 74 -2.25 4.16 1.45
C LEU A 74 -0.93 3.39 1.52
N TRP A 75 0.06 3.76 0.71
CA TRP A 75 1.36 3.10 0.68
C TRP A 75 2.18 3.33 1.95
N SER A 76 2.10 4.50 2.58
CA SER A 76 2.85 4.79 3.82
C SER A 76 2.45 3.90 5.01
N ARG A 77 1.22 3.36 4.96
CA ARG A 77 0.60 2.47 5.94
C ARG A 77 0.53 1.00 5.49
N ALA A 78 1.10 0.69 4.33
CA ALA A 78 1.09 -0.65 3.80
C ALA A 78 1.85 -1.62 4.72
N GLU A 79 1.24 -2.77 4.98
CA GLU A 79 1.80 -3.88 5.75
C GLU A 79 2.60 -4.78 4.81
N VAL A 80 3.85 -4.39 4.57
CA VAL A 80 4.78 -5.08 3.68
C VAL A 80 5.78 -5.91 4.49
N ASP A 81 5.29 -6.96 5.16
CA ASP A 81 6.17 -7.91 5.85
C ASP A 81 6.91 -8.83 4.87
N GLY A 82 8.17 -9.09 5.20
CA GLY A 82 9.18 -9.70 4.33
C GLY A 82 8.78 -11.07 3.74
N GLY A 83 8.99 -11.21 2.43
CA GLY A 83 8.85 -12.46 1.66
C GLY A 83 7.61 -12.51 0.75
N LYS A 84 6.46 -11.98 1.19
CA LYS A 84 5.17 -12.17 0.50
C LYS A 84 4.90 -11.18 -0.63
N PHE A 85 5.32 -9.92 -0.48
CA PHE A 85 4.95 -8.82 -1.40
C PHE A 85 6.12 -8.26 -2.23
N GLY A 86 7.34 -8.79 -2.03
CA GLY A 86 8.55 -8.43 -2.79
C GLY A 86 9.16 -7.06 -2.45
N ASP A 87 10.36 -6.80 -2.97
CA ASP A 87 11.12 -5.59 -2.66
C ASP A 87 10.46 -4.31 -3.20
N LEU A 88 9.73 -4.38 -4.31
CA LEU A 88 9.00 -3.24 -4.88
C LEU A 88 7.97 -2.66 -3.91
N ALA A 89 7.21 -3.52 -3.22
CA ALA A 89 6.20 -3.08 -2.26
C ALA A 89 6.84 -2.36 -1.07
N ARG A 90 8.01 -2.85 -0.63
CA ARG A 90 8.81 -2.20 0.42
C ARG A 90 9.30 -0.83 -0.03
N SER A 91 9.88 -0.75 -1.23
CA SER A 91 10.35 0.52 -1.79
C SER A 91 9.23 1.54 -1.94
N ASN A 92 8.03 1.12 -2.34
CA ASN A 92 6.88 2.02 -2.42
C ASN A 92 6.42 2.55 -1.07
N ARG A 93 6.41 1.70 -0.05
CA ARG A 93 6.12 2.13 1.32
C ARG A 93 7.15 3.15 1.79
N GLU A 94 8.44 2.87 1.62
CA GLU A 94 9.50 3.80 2.05
C GLU A 94 9.43 5.12 1.29
N LEU A 95 9.21 5.10 -0.03
CA LEU A 95 9.00 6.30 -0.84
C LEU A 95 7.81 7.12 -0.33
N ALA A 96 6.67 6.47 -0.06
CA ALA A 96 5.49 7.15 0.45
C ALA A 96 5.72 7.74 1.85
N ARG A 97 6.47 7.04 2.72
CA ARG A 97 6.86 7.57 4.04
C ARG A 97 7.80 8.77 3.91
N HIS A 98 8.74 8.73 2.97
CA HIS A 98 9.66 9.83 2.69
C HIS A 98 8.91 11.10 2.25
N ILE A 99 8.00 10.98 1.29
CA ILE A 99 7.15 12.09 0.80
C ILE A 99 6.36 12.74 1.96
N LEU A 100 5.90 11.93 2.92
CA LEU A 100 5.16 12.40 4.10
C LEU A 100 6.05 12.87 5.26
N GLY A 101 7.38 12.82 5.12
CA GLY A 101 8.31 13.16 6.21
C GLY A 101 8.24 12.20 7.41
N LEU A 102 7.72 10.99 7.21
CA LEU A 102 7.59 9.99 8.28
C LEU A 102 8.93 9.28 8.52
N PRO A 103 9.25 8.94 9.78
CA PRO A 103 10.47 8.20 10.10
C PRO A 103 10.48 6.86 9.35
N HIS A 104 11.64 6.43 8.86
CA HIS A 104 11.75 5.14 8.17
C HIS A 104 11.44 4.02 9.16
N GLY A 105 10.70 3.01 8.73
CA GLY A 105 10.27 1.92 9.58
C GLY A 105 11.47 1.07 10.01
N GLY A 106 12.09 1.40 11.13
CA GLY A 106 13.09 0.55 11.76
C GLY A 106 12.47 -0.81 12.10
N HIS A 107 13.13 -1.87 11.63
CA HIS A 107 12.87 -3.24 12.07
C HIS A 107 12.91 -3.31 13.60
N PHE A 108 11.83 -3.79 14.22
CA PHE A 108 11.85 -4.41 15.55
C PHE A 108 11.64 -5.91 15.38
#